data_AF-A0A8H3B3G4-F1
#
_entry.id   AF-A0A8H3B3G4-F1
#
_cell.length_a   1.000
_cell.length_b   1.000
_cell.length_c   1.000
_cell.angle_alpha   90.00
_cell.angle_beta   90.00
_cell.angle_gamma   90.00
#
_symmetry.space_group_name_H-M   'P 1'
#
loop_
_entity.id
_entity.type
_entity.pdbx_description
1 polymer ?
#
loop_
_entity_poly.entity_id
_entity_poly.type
_entity_poly.pdbx_seq_one_letter_code
_entity_poly.pdbx_strand_id
1 'polypeptide(L)'
;MKEVYLVSLWILQPALVFLAFIPMLVLIIAERLSQFSPTLHRHVDKWLESFVEWSNCSLVMLPRNFPEAKRDENPKQDKITSNALHWVIRNCEVPSSVDIALQAIAGANRDLPRQPLEACKAALLISRRLVSSRLYKESATDIDRQRIDLYVRALSFLGSPSTSRNTASRSSTNEAEVMIWDLQSENENEAASLIIDGNFMPEDHNLRALRIGSTAASQGLQRLKSQSAADDTIAAIVQLFQQHLSGVHELHSAALVSLVNAAILLTVCSPCDTDTVPLASICMQLFDKNKYWLNIEPKYGITLAMCALLQNKHADRGPFAGQAGTRWIHSALHTLLESRTTGKEDPGKLAWFAAVEVLSNPEAYGIQFSHTPKLRHLLTSAMGSISSIWDAIPGDPHAAPNEAAIESHLNSLQRIYTLSRTGAPVAEVYMFVVESMCRVSSDHAKELCGNLVSTFRFLSLSTEMVECLAHRNLVNVLVKTLSHESKILQFFAISQLWLLHTLYLDFHSGCEIDKDKLLDQLKVYSPGGGQVIGQVRCHLGERLETMAHGLESELGPLGVYTYRVLESVLQAKGCPTSAPEWEKIQTALVDVPHSLRGLGSFTRLPVRSSPILAFPEAPPYISITINRPEV
;
A
#
# COMPACT_ATOMS: atom_id res chain seq x y z
N MET A 1 14.52 16.79 -57.00
CA MET A 1 15.82 16.53 -56.31
C MET A 1 15.68 15.96 -54.89
N LYS A 2 14.75 16.42 -54.04
CA LYS A 2 14.56 15.88 -52.68
C LYS A 2 14.05 14.42 -52.62
N GLU A 3 13.22 13.99 -53.57
CA GLU A 3 12.71 12.60 -53.60
C GLU A 3 13.76 11.58 -54.03
N VAL A 4 14.68 11.96 -54.92
CA VAL A 4 15.83 11.11 -55.31
C VAL A 4 16.79 10.91 -54.13
N TYR A 5 16.90 11.92 -53.25
CA TYR A 5 17.72 11.86 -52.04
C TYR A 5 17.14 10.91 -50.99
N LEU A 6 15.81 10.88 -50.83
CA LEU A 6 15.13 9.97 -49.89
C LEU A 6 15.19 8.51 -50.34
N VAL A 7 15.02 8.24 -51.64
CA VAL A 7 15.16 6.88 -52.19
C VAL A 7 16.61 6.39 -52.08
N SER A 8 17.58 7.27 -52.31
CA SER A 8 19.01 6.94 -52.10
C SER A 8 19.30 6.62 -50.64
N LEU A 9 18.72 7.36 -49.68
CA LEU A 9 18.91 7.12 -48.24
C LEU A 9 18.27 5.81 -47.78
N TRP A 10 17.10 5.45 -48.32
CA TRP A 10 16.40 4.20 -48.01
C TRP A 10 17.08 2.95 -48.56
N ILE A 11 17.88 3.07 -49.63
CA ILE A 11 18.69 1.98 -50.17
C ILE A 11 20.06 1.92 -49.46
N LEU A 12 20.62 3.07 -49.08
CA LEU A 12 21.93 3.14 -48.42
C LEU A 12 21.90 2.58 -47.00
N GLN A 13 20.79 2.75 -46.27
CA GLN A 13 20.70 2.36 -44.86
C GLN A 13 20.70 0.83 -44.66
N PRO A 14 19.94 0.01 -45.42
CA PRO A 14 20.08 -1.44 -45.37
C PRO A 14 21.43 -1.93 -45.90
N ALA A 15 21.99 -1.25 -46.92
CA ALA A 15 23.29 -1.61 -47.49
C ALA A 15 24.46 -1.35 -46.51
N LEU A 16 24.39 -0.27 -45.73
CA LEU A 16 25.35 0.04 -44.67
C LEU A 16 25.24 -0.93 -43.49
N VAL A 17 24.02 -1.34 -43.13
CA VAL A 17 23.80 -2.39 -42.12
C VAL A 17 24.33 -3.74 -42.63
N PHE A 18 24.08 -4.10 -43.88
CA PHE A 18 24.65 -5.31 -44.49
C PHE A 18 26.19 -5.28 -44.56
N LEU A 19 26.78 -4.12 -44.88
CA LEU A 19 28.23 -3.91 -44.87
C LEU A 19 28.84 -3.99 -43.47
N ALA A 20 28.08 -3.69 -42.40
CA ALA A 20 28.50 -3.87 -41.02
C ALA A 20 28.42 -5.34 -40.54
N PHE A 21 27.53 -6.15 -41.14
CA PHE A 21 27.39 -7.57 -40.81
C PHE A 21 28.50 -8.45 -41.42
N ILE A 22 29.04 -8.09 -42.58
CA ILE A 22 30.11 -8.86 -43.25
C ILE A 22 31.37 -8.97 -42.37
N PRO A 23 31.90 -7.89 -41.75
CA PRO A 23 32.99 -7.95 -40.76
C PRO A 23 32.71 -8.86 -39.57
N MET A 24 31.49 -8.84 -39.05
CA MET A 24 31.10 -9.64 -37.89
C MET A 24 31.06 -11.15 -38.24
N LEU A 25 30.59 -11.47 -39.45
CA LEU A 25 30.60 -12.85 -39.96
C LEU A 25 32.03 -13.35 -40.21
N VAL A 26 32.91 -12.49 -40.74
CA VAL A 26 34.34 -12.79 -40.94
C VAL A 26 35.04 -13.00 -39.59
N LEU A 27 34.69 -12.23 -38.55
CA LEU A 27 35.19 -12.40 -37.19
C LEU A 27 34.80 -13.75 -36.59
N ILE A 28 33.54 -14.15 -36.71
CA ILE A 28 33.04 -15.43 -36.21
C ILE A 28 33.72 -16.61 -36.94
N ILE A 29 33.96 -16.48 -38.25
CA ILE A 29 34.66 -17.50 -39.05
C ILE A 29 36.16 -17.53 -38.71
N ALA A 30 36.79 -16.37 -38.52
CA ALA A 30 38.20 -16.24 -38.17
C ALA A 30 38.50 -16.77 -36.75
N GLU A 31 37.61 -16.55 -35.79
CA GLU A 31 37.72 -17.08 -34.42
C GLU A 31 37.59 -18.60 -34.38
N ARG A 32 36.79 -19.19 -35.27
CA ARG A 32 36.73 -20.66 -35.42
C ARG A 32 37.94 -21.24 -36.16
N LEU A 33 38.55 -20.50 -37.09
CA LEU A 33 39.72 -20.96 -37.85
C LEU A 33 41.06 -20.68 -37.14
N SER A 34 41.13 -19.70 -36.24
CA SER A 34 42.33 -19.37 -35.46
C SER A 34 42.74 -20.48 -34.49
N GLN A 35 41.82 -21.39 -34.15
CA GLN A 35 42.12 -22.63 -33.41
C GLN A 35 43.05 -23.58 -34.17
N PHE A 36 43.21 -23.41 -35.49
CA PHE A 36 44.00 -24.30 -36.34
C PHE A 36 45.28 -23.70 -36.92
N SER A 37 45.55 -22.39 -36.77
CA SER A 37 46.83 -21.79 -37.20
C SER A 37 47.16 -20.45 -36.51
N PRO A 38 48.29 -20.35 -35.80
CA PRO A 38 48.68 -19.14 -35.07
C PRO A 38 49.11 -17.97 -35.98
N THR A 39 49.45 -18.23 -37.25
CA THR A 39 49.79 -17.15 -38.21
C THR A 39 48.55 -16.39 -38.70
N LEU A 40 47.37 -17.02 -38.67
CA LEU A 40 46.10 -16.40 -39.04
C LEU A 40 45.66 -15.37 -37.98
N HIS A 41 45.90 -15.68 -36.71
CA HIS A 41 45.52 -14.81 -35.59
C HIS A 41 46.16 -13.42 -35.69
N ARG A 42 47.46 -13.37 -36.03
CA ARG A 42 48.20 -12.11 -36.19
C ARG A 42 47.70 -11.24 -37.34
N HIS A 43 47.11 -11.84 -38.37
CA HIS A 43 46.52 -11.11 -39.50
C HIS A 43 45.12 -10.61 -39.16
N VAL A 44 44.36 -11.38 -38.37
CA VAL A 44 43.02 -11.00 -37.88
C VAL A 44 43.13 -9.82 -36.92
N ASP A 45 44.08 -9.83 -35.98
CA ASP A 45 44.26 -8.73 -35.02
C ASP A 45 44.61 -7.42 -35.74
N LYS A 46 45.52 -7.47 -36.71
CA LYS A 46 45.93 -6.29 -37.49
C LYS A 46 44.79 -5.75 -38.38
N TRP A 47 43.94 -6.64 -38.87
CA TRP A 47 42.73 -6.27 -39.59
C TRP A 47 41.67 -5.66 -38.65
N LEU A 48 41.53 -6.19 -37.43
CA LEU A 48 40.62 -5.69 -36.40
C LEU A 48 40.98 -4.26 -35.97
N GLU A 49 42.26 -4.00 -35.73
CA GLU A 49 42.75 -2.65 -35.40
C GLU A 49 42.42 -1.66 -36.54
N SER A 50 42.67 -2.06 -37.80
CA SER A 50 42.35 -1.25 -38.97
C SER A 50 40.83 -1.00 -39.12
N PHE A 51 40.00 -1.97 -38.76
CA PHE A 51 38.54 -1.87 -38.81
C PHE A 51 37.99 -0.96 -37.69
N VAL A 52 38.53 -1.05 -36.48
CA VAL A 52 38.16 -0.18 -35.36
C VAL A 52 38.55 1.27 -35.67
N GLU A 53 39.73 1.49 -36.26
CA GLU A 53 40.18 2.81 -36.69
C GLU A 53 39.30 3.39 -37.80
N TRP A 54 38.91 2.57 -38.79
CA TRP A 54 37.96 2.95 -39.83
C TRP A 54 36.56 3.25 -39.29
N SER A 55 36.05 2.45 -38.34
CA SER A 55 34.74 2.65 -37.69
C SER A 55 34.70 3.96 -36.92
N ASN A 56 35.75 4.26 -36.16
CA ASN A 56 35.87 5.49 -35.40
C ASN A 56 35.97 6.72 -36.32
N CYS A 57 36.71 6.63 -37.44
CA CYS A 57 36.74 7.68 -38.46
C CYS A 57 35.39 7.86 -39.19
N SER A 58 34.63 6.78 -39.39
CA SER A 58 33.33 6.80 -40.08
C SER A 58 32.20 7.34 -39.21
N LEU A 59 32.27 7.12 -37.89
CA LEU A 59 31.33 7.67 -36.91
C LEU A 59 31.45 9.20 -36.75
N VAL A 60 32.62 9.77 -37.06
CA VAL A 60 32.84 11.23 -37.07
C VAL A 60 32.25 11.90 -38.33
N MET A 61 32.01 11.14 -39.40
CA MET A 61 31.44 11.62 -40.66
C MET A 61 29.89 11.64 -40.69
N LEU A 62 29.22 11.11 -39.66
CA LEU A 62 27.76 11.19 -39.53
C LEU A 62 27.37 12.51 -38.83
N PRO A 63 26.60 13.41 -39.48
CA PRO A 63 26.22 14.68 -38.86
C PRO A 63 25.33 14.41 -37.64
N ARG A 64 25.81 14.78 -36.44
CA ARG A 64 25.10 14.62 -35.16
C ARG A 64 23.83 15.48 -34.98
N ASN A 65 23.45 16.27 -35.98
CA ASN A 65 22.27 17.13 -35.93
C ASN A 65 21.32 16.77 -37.08
N PHE A 66 20.38 15.86 -36.82
CA PHE A 66 19.16 15.81 -37.62
C PHE A 66 18.32 17.04 -37.27
N PRO A 67 17.97 17.91 -38.23
CA PRO A 67 16.99 18.94 -37.96
C PRO A 67 15.64 18.26 -37.70
N GLU A 68 14.99 18.61 -36.60
CA GLU A 68 13.58 18.31 -36.36
C GLU A 68 12.79 18.68 -37.62
N ALA A 69 12.29 17.65 -38.32
CA ALA A 69 11.27 17.87 -39.32
C ALA A 69 10.03 18.33 -38.55
N LYS A 70 9.75 19.64 -38.59
CA LYS A 70 8.41 20.17 -38.33
C LYS A 70 7.46 19.40 -39.25
N ARG A 71 6.77 18.40 -38.70
CA ARG A 71 5.62 17.77 -39.37
C ARG A 71 4.52 18.82 -39.35
N ASP A 72 4.20 19.35 -40.51
CA ASP A 72 2.87 19.93 -40.70
C ASP A 72 1.85 18.82 -40.43
N GLU A 73 1.13 18.94 -39.32
CA GLU A 73 0.00 18.08 -38.95
C GLU A 73 -1.08 18.25 -40.01
N ASN A 74 -1.19 17.28 -40.91
CA ASN A 74 -2.27 17.25 -41.91
C ASN A 74 -3.41 16.36 -41.39
N PRO A 75 -4.48 16.91 -40.82
CA PRO A 75 -5.59 16.15 -40.22
C PRO A 75 -6.31 15.23 -41.23
N LYS A 76 -6.10 15.44 -42.54
CA LYS A 76 -6.61 14.55 -43.59
C LYS A 76 -5.88 13.20 -43.60
N GLN A 77 -4.59 13.16 -43.28
CA GLN A 77 -3.78 11.95 -43.30
C GLN A 77 -4.12 11.01 -42.14
N ASP A 78 -4.40 11.55 -40.96
CA ASP A 78 -4.79 10.77 -39.78
C ASP A 78 -6.17 10.13 -39.97
N LYS A 79 -7.11 10.84 -40.60
CA LYS A 79 -8.42 10.28 -40.99
C LYS A 79 -8.30 9.16 -42.02
N ILE A 80 -7.43 9.31 -43.01
CA ILE A 80 -7.16 8.26 -44.01
C ILE A 80 -6.52 7.04 -43.32
N THR A 81 -5.57 7.26 -42.42
CA THR A 81 -4.87 6.21 -41.68
C THR A 81 -5.82 5.41 -40.79
N SER A 82 -6.70 6.08 -40.04
CA SER A 82 -7.70 5.41 -39.22
C SER A 82 -8.72 4.60 -40.05
N ASN A 83 -9.18 5.14 -41.18
CA ASN A 83 -10.08 4.43 -42.09
C ASN A 83 -9.39 3.23 -42.76
N ALA A 84 -8.10 3.35 -43.09
CA ALA A 84 -7.32 2.24 -43.66
C ALA A 84 -7.16 1.11 -42.63
N LEU A 85 -6.83 1.44 -41.38
CA LEU A 85 -6.77 0.46 -40.28
C LEU A 85 -8.14 -0.21 -40.04
N HIS A 86 -9.23 0.56 -40.01
CA HIS A 86 -10.59 0.01 -39.93
C HIS A 86 -10.86 -0.98 -41.06
N TRP A 87 -10.53 -0.61 -42.30
CA TRP A 87 -10.78 -1.45 -43.46
C TRP A 87 -10.00 -2.76 -43.37
N VAL A 88 -8.72 -2.71 -43.00
CA VAL A 88 -7.86 -3.89 -42.84
C VAL A 88 -8.40 -4.80 -41.73
N ILE A 89 -8.73 -4.25 -40.56
CA ILE A 89 -9.25 -5.02 -39.42
C ILE A 89 -10.59 -5.69 -39.77
N ARG A 90 -11.42 -5.05 -40.58
CA ARG A 90 -12.76 -5.53 -40.91
C ARG A 90 -12.81 -6.49 -42.10
N ASN A 91 -11.99 -6.26 -43.13
CA ASN A 91 -12.13 -6.93 -44.43
C ASN A 91 -10.96 -7.86 -44.77
N CYS A 92 -9.84 -7.82 -44.06
CA CYS A 92 -8.75 -8.77 -44.30
C CYS A 92 -9.05 -10.11 -43.63
N GLU A 93 -9.06 -11.17 -44.44
CA GLU A 93 -9.23 -12.56 -43.96
C GLU A 93 -7.93 -13.15 -43.40
N VAL A 94 -6.78 -12.50 -43.67
CA VAL A 94 -5.46 -12.95 -43.25
C VAL A 94 -5.19 -12.51 -41.79
N PRO A 95 -5.08 -13.45 -40.83
CA PRO A 95 -4.96 -13.11 -39.41
C PRO A 95 -3.72 -12.29 -39.06
N SER A 96 -2.59 -12.54 -39.73
CA SER A 96 -1.34 -11.80 -39.48
C SER A 96 -1.42 -10.33 -39.92
N SER A 97 -2.15 -10.04 -41.00
CA SER A 97 -2.38 -8.68 -41.47
C SER A 97 -3.28 -7.89 -40.51
N VAL A 98 -4.27 -8.56 -39.93
CA VAL A 98 -5.11 -7.99 -38.87
C VAL A 98 -4.27 -7.73 -37.61
N ASP A 99 -3.39 -8.66 -37.23
CA ASP A 99 -2.55 -8.50 -36.05
C ASP A 99 -1.54 -7.34 -36.19
N ILE A 100 -0.94 -7.17 -37.37
CA ILE A 100 -0.06 -6.02 -37.69
C ILE A 100 -0.87 -4.71 -37.65
N ALA A 101 -2.09 -4.68 -38.19
CA ALA A 101 -2.94 -3.51 -38.14
C ALA A 101 -3.34 -3.13 -36.71
N LEU A 102 -3.62 -4.13 -35.86
CA LEU A 102 -3.91 -3.91 -34.44
C LEU A 102 -2.69 -3.40 -33.67
N GLN A 103 -1.49 -3.91 -33.95
CA GLN A 103 -0.23 -3.44 -33.35
C GLN A 103 0.13 -2.03 -33.82
N ALA A 104 -0.17 -1.67 -35.07
CA ALA A 104 0.11 -0.33 -35.61
C ALA A 104 -0.65 0.78 -34.87
N ILE A 105 -1.76 0.46 -34.19
CA ILE A 105 -2.50 1.38 -33.32
C ILE A 105 -1.61 1.89 -32.16
N ALA A 106 -0.61 1.13 -31.73
CA ALA A 106 0.34 1.55 -30.70
C ALA A 106 1.13 2.82 -31.07
N GLY A 107 1.29 3.10 -32.37
CA GLY A 107 1.96 4.29 -32.90
C GLY A 107 1.03 5.50 -33.07
N ALA A 108 -0.26 5.38 -32.73
CA ALA A 108 -1.22 6.45 -32.88
C ALA A 108 -0.96 7.62 -31.91
N ASN A 109 -1.01 8.85 -32.42
CA ASN A 109 -1.07 10.07 -31.63
C ASN A 109 -2.51 10.36 -31.19
N ARG A 110 -2.68 11.33 -30.28
CA ARG A 110 -4.00 11.70 -29.72
C ARG A 110 -5.00 12.20 -30.78
N ASP A 111 -4.51 12.60 -31.95
CA ASP A 111 -5.29 13.21 -33.03
C ASP A 111 -5.82 12.18 -34.05
N LEU A 112 -5.41 10.92 -33.96
CA LEU A 112 -5.94 9.84 -34.80
C LEU A 112 -7.44 9.59 -34.49
N PRO A 113 -8.35 9.69 -35.47
CA PRO A 113 -9.79 9.50 -35.23
C PRO A 113 -10.10 8.09 -34.72
N ARG A 114 -10.75 7.96 -33.56
CA ARG A 114 -11.04 6.65 -32.93
C ARG A 114 -12.30 5.96 -33.46
N GLN A 115 -13.27 6.72 -33.96
CA GLN A 115 -14.58 6.22 -34.38
C GLN A 115 -14.50 5.02 -35.36
N PRO A 116 -13.61 4.99 -36.37
CA PRO A 116 -13.47 3.82 -37.24
C PRO A 116 -12.94 2.59 -36.49
N LEU A 117 -11.98 2.76 -35.58
CA LEU A 117 -11.38 1.67 -34.81
C LEU A 117 -12.34 1.09 -33.75
N GLU A 118 -13.19 1.94 -33.19
CA GLU A 118 -14.30 1.53 -32.31
C GLU A 118 -15.36 0.73 -33.08
N ALA A 119 -15.70 1.17 -34.30
CA ALA A 119 -16.69 0.50 -35.15
C ALA A 119 -16.28 -0.93 -35.55
N CYS A 120 -14.99 -1.23 -35.67
CA CYS A 120 -14.49 -2.59 -35.89
C CYS A 120 -14.15 -3.35 -34.60
N LYS A 121 -14.48 -2.80 -33.41
CA LYS A 121 -14.24 -3.41 -32.09
C LYS A 121 -12.77 -3.77 -31.85
N ALA A 122 -11.83 -2.92 -32.31
CA ALA A 122 -10.39 -3.17 -32.23
C ALA A 122 -9.91 -3.51 -30.79
N ALA A 123 -10.41 -2.81 -29.76
CA ALA A 123 -10.05 -3.07 -28.36
C ALA A 123 -10.47 -4.48 -27.88
N LEU A 124 -11.61 -4.97 -28.35
CA LEU A 124 -12.11 -6.32 -28.03
C LEU A 124 -11.30 -7.40 -28.77
N LEU A 125 -10.81 -7.11 -29.97
CA LEU A 125 -9.93 -8.01 -30.71
C LEU A 125 -8.55 -8.08 -30.06
N ILE A 126 -7.99 -6.95 -29.63
CA ILE A 126 -6.68 -6.88 -28.95
C ILE A 126 -6.74 -7.61 -27.60
N SER A 127 -7.77 -7.38 -26.79
CA SER A 127 -7.94 -8.09 -25.51
C SER A 127 -8.10 -9.60 -25.69
N ARG A 128 -8.83 -10.06 -26.72
CA ARG A 128 -8.91 -11.49 -27.06
C ARG A 128 -7.57 -12.08 -27.50
N ARG A 129 -6.71 -11.30 -28.16
CA ARG A 129 -5.35 -11.73 -28.55
C ARG A 129 -4.44 -11.85 -27.33
N LEU A 130 -4.47 -10.86 -26.43
CA LEU A 130 -3.73 -10.89 -25.16
C LEU A 130 -4.16 -12.05 -24.24
N VAL A 131 -5.44 -12.39 -24.21
CA VAL A 131 -5.96 -13.50 -23.39
C VAL A 131 -5.75 -14.87 -24.06
N SER A 132 -5.44 -14.91 -25.36
CA SER A 132 -5.22 -16.18 -26.07
C SER A 132 -3.84 -16.76 -25.75
N SER A 133 -3.84 -17.97 -25.19
CA SER A 133 -2.69 -18.77 -24.72
C SER A 133 -1.55 -19.03 -25.75
N ARG A 134 -1.60 -18.45 -26.96
CA ARG A 134 -0.57 -18.58 -28.00
C ARG A 134 0.59 -17.60 -27.86
N LEU A 135 0.42 -16.47 -27.15
CA LEU A 135 1.49 -15.47 -26.94
C LEU A 135 2.44 -15.81 -25.78
N TYR A 136 2.08 -16.79 -24.95
CA TYR A 136 2.77 -17.14 -23.69
C TYR A 136 3.28 -18.58 -23.64
N LYS A 137 3.51 -19.23 -24.79
CA LYS A 137 4.12 -20.58 -24.81
C LYS A 137 5.63 -20.49 -24.55
N GLU A 138 6.20 -21.54 -23.96
CA GLU A 138 7.63 -21.71 -23.57
C GLU A 138 8.68 -21.46 -24.66
N SER A 139 8.28 -21.16 -25.90
CA SER A 139 9.15 -20.74 -27.00
C SER A 139 8.95 -19.28 -27.43
N ALA A 140 8.41 -18.42 -26.55
CA ALA A 140 8.14 -17.01 -26.86
C ALA A 140 9.46 -16.29 -27.17
N THR A 141 9.60 -15.87 -28.43
CA THR A 141 10.76 -15.11 -28.91
C THR A 141 10.68 -13.66 -28.42
N ASP A 142 11.77 -12.88 -28.42
CA ASP A 142 11.75 -11.44 -28.11
C ASP A 142 10.68 -10.67 -28.92
N ILE A 143 10.36 -11.19 -30.11
CA ILE A 143 9.30 -10.71 -31.00
C ILE A 143 7.91 -10.83 -30.35
N ASP A 144 7.65 -11.87 -29.55
CA ASP A 144 6.35 -12.09 -28.91
C ASP A 144 6.15 -11.17 -27.69
N ARG A 145 7.22 -10.83 -26.96
CA ARG A 145 7.20 -9.77 -25.92
C ARG A 145 6.91 -8.40 -26.52
N GLN A 146 7.60 -8.06 -27.61
CA GLN A 146 7.38 -6.80 -28.32
C GLN A 146 5.94 -6.67 -28.84
N ARG A 147 5.31 -7.79 -29.24
CA ARG A 147 3.89 -7.80 -29.65
C ARG A 147 2.94 -7.51 -28.48
N ILE A 148 3.21 -8.05 -27.30
CA ILE A 148 2.42 -7.78 -26.10
C ILE A 148 2.48 -6.29 -25.75
N ASP A 149 3.68 -5.68 -25.75
CA ASP A 149 3.85 -4.24 -25.49
C ASP A 149 3.08 -3.37 -26.48
N LEU A 150 3.10 -3.74 -27.77
CA LEU A 150 2.35 -3.03 -28.81
C LEU A 150 0.83 -3.16 -28.59
N TYR A 151 0.34 -4.32 -28.15
CA TYR A 151 -1.08 -4.49 -27.83
C TYR A 151 -1.51 -3.70 -26.60
N VAL A 152 -0.71 -3.68 -25.54
CA VAL A 152 -0.98 -2.88 -24.33
C VAL A 152 -1.03 -1.39 -24.66
N ARG A 153 -0.06 -0.90 -25.45
CA ARG A 153 -0.02 0.50 -25.88
C ARG A 153 -1.15 0.87 -26.84
N ALA A 154 -1.59 -0.05 -27.70
CA ALA A 154 -2.77 0.15 -28.53
C ALA A 154 -4.05 0.26 -27.69
N LEU A 155 -4.18 -0.51 -26.62
CA LEU A 155 -5.32 -0.44 -25.70
C LEU A 155 -5.36 0.88 -24.91
N SER A 156 -4.21 1.39 -24.47
CA SER A 156 -4.17 2.68 -23.76
C SER A 156 -4.63 3.85 -24.65
N PHE A 157 -4.28 3.81 -25.94
CA PHE A 157 -4.79 4.76 -26.93
C PHE A 157 -6.32 4.65 -27.12
N LEU A 158 -6.85 3.43 -27.22
CA LEU A 158 -8.29 3.19 -27.43
C LEU A 158 -9.15 3.42 -26.18
N GLY A 159 -8.58 3.33 -24.98
CA GLY A 159 -9.27 3.51 -23.70
C GLY A 159 -9.39 4.97 -23.23
N SER A 160 -8.68 5.91 -23.86
CA SER A 160 -8.74 7.33 -23.51
C SER A 160 -10.09 7.95 -23.96
N PRO A 161 -10.83 8.69 -23.13
CA PRO A 161 -12.12 9.26 -23.54
C PRO A 161 -11.96 10.44 -24.52
N SER A 162 -12.77 10.48 -25.58
CA SER A 162 -13.00 11.68 -26.40
C SER A 162 -14.01 12.59 -25.69
N THR A 163 -13.70 13.89 -25.62
CA THR A 163 -14.42 14.93 -24.90
C THR A 163 -15.93 14.91 -25.17
N SER A 164 -16.72 14.43 -24.21
CA SER A 164 -18.11 14.85 -24.05
C SER A 164 -18.49 14.84 -22.56
N ARG A 165 -19.05 15.98 -22.15
CA ARG A 165 -19.45 16.34 -20.78
C ARG A 165 -20.31 15.24 -20.15
N ASN A 166 -19.81 14.66 -19.06
CA ASN A 166 -20.53 14.27 -17.83
C ASN A 166 -19.63 13.33 -17.00
N THR A 167 -18.58 13.87 -16.37
CA THR A 167 -17.54 13.04 -15.73
C THR A 167 -16.98 13.72 -14.48
N ALA A 168 -17.69 13.57 -13.36
CA ALA A 168 -17.04 13.62 -12.04
C ALA A 168 -16.94 12.21 -11.41
N SER A 169 -17.68 11.23 -11.93
CA SER A 169 -17.73 9.85 -11.39
C SER A 169 -17.05 8.79 -12.27
N ARG A 170 -16.83 9.03 -13.57
CA ARG A 170 -16.17 8.06 -14.50
C ARG A 170 -14.66 8.25 -14.64
N SER A 171 -14.08 9.32 -14.11
CA SER A 171 -12.64 9.57 -14.20
C SER A 171 -11.84 8.72 -13.21
N SER A 172 -12.31 8.58 -11.97
CA SER A 172 -11.63 7.83 -10.90
C SER A 172 -11.65 6.32 -11.13
N THR A 173 -12.71 5.79 -11.77
CA THR A 173 -12.77 4.37 -12.12
C THR A 173 -11.73 4.03 -13.17
N ASN A 174 -11.61 4.84 -14.23
CA ASN A 174 -10.63 4.59 -15.31
C ASN A 174 -9.19 4.67 -14.80
N GLU A 175 -8.91 5.53 -13.83
CA GLU A 175 -7.59 5.64 -13.22
C GLU A 175 -7.22 4.40 -12.38
N ALA A 176 -8.17 3.91 -11.57
CA ALA A 176 -8.00 2.66 -10.83
C ALA A 176 -7.81 1.46 -11.78
N GLU A 177 -8.49 1.43 -12.94
CA GLU A 177 -8.26 0.39 -13.95
C GLU A 177 -6.82 0.41 -14.47
N VAL A 178 -6.27 1.60 -14.74
CA VAL A 178 -4.87 1.76 -15.19
C VAL A 178 -3.90 1.25 -14.12
N MET A 179 -4.07 1.69 -12.86
CA MET A 179 -3.22 1.25 -11.74
C MET A 179 -3.25 -0.27 -11.54
N ILE A 180 -4.41 -0.92 -11.73
CA ILE A 180 -4.55 -2.38 -11.63
C ILE A 180 -3.72 -3.09 -12.71
N TRP A 181 -3.75 -2.58 -13.94
CA TRP A 181 -2.95 -3.14 -15.03
C TRP A 181 -1.46 -2.86 -14.89
N ASP A 182 -1.08 -1.69 -14.35
CA ASP A 182 0.32 -1.36 -14.06
C ASP A 182 0.88 -2.32 -12.99
N LEU A 183 0.15 -2.51 -11.89
CA LEU A 183 0.51 -3.49 -10.85
C LEU A 183 0.64 -4.90 -11.44
N GLN A 184 -0.29 -5.32 -12.30
CA GLN A 184 -0.24 -6.63 -12.96
C GLN A 184 1.01 -6.80 -13.82
N SER A 185 1.34 -5.80 -14.64
CA SER A 185 2.52 -5.82 -15.50
C SER A 185 3.80 -5.95 -14.68
N GLU A 186 3.92 -5.19 -13.60
CA GLU A 186 5.06 -5.30 -12.67
C GLU A 186 5.15 -6.69 -12.03
N ASN A 187 4.01 -7.23 -11.57
CA ASN A 187 3.95 -8.56 -10.95
C ASN A 187 4.36 -9.67 -11.91
N GLU A 188 3.95 -9.58 -13.17
CA GLU A 188 4.29 -10.56 -14.20
C GLU A 188 5.77 -10.49 -14.56
N ASN A 189 6.35 -9.28 -14.65
CA ASN A 189 7.77 -9.11 -14.88
C ASN A 189 8.63 -9.70 -13.75
N GLU A 190 8.20 -9.50 -12.49
CA GLU A 190 8.87 -10.04 -11.31
C GLU A 190 8.75 -11.58 -11.21
N ALA A 191 7.57 -12.11 -11.46
CA ALA A 191 7.39 -13.57 -11.51
C ALA A 191 8.21 -14.18 -12.66
N ALA A 192 8.27 -13.51 -13.82
CA ALA A 192 9.06 -13.96 -14.97
C ALA A 192 10.56 -13.94 -14.68
N SER A 193 11.10 -12.91 -14.02
CA SER A 193 12.53 -12.89 -13.66
C SER A 193 12.90 -14.08 -12.77
N LEU A 194 12.05 -14.43 -11.81
CA LEU A 194 12.29 -15.57 -10.91
C LEU A 194 12.12 -16.94 -11.59
N ILE A 195 11.46 -17.01 -12.75
CA ILE A 195 11.38 -18.22 -13.56
C ILE A 195 12.65 -18.39 -14.41
N ILE A 196 13.19 -17.29 -14.94
CA ILE A 196 14.36 -17.27 -15.83
C ILE A 196 15.64 -17.76 -15.13
N ASP A 197 15.67 -17.72 -13.80
CA ASP A 197 16.77 -18.26 -12.97
C ASP A 197 16.98 -19.78 -13.10
N GLY A 198 16.16 -20.48 -13.90
CA GLY A 198 16.39 -21.87 -14.33
C GLY A 198 16.04 -22.95 -13.29
N ASN A 199 15.62 -22.55 -12.09
CA ASN A 199 15.27 -23.45 -10.99
C ASN A 199 13.75 -23.71 -10.86
N PHE A 200 12.94 -23.16 -11.77
CA PHE A 200 11.49 -23.30 -11.71
C PHE A 200 11.04 -24.72 -12.04
N MET A 201 10.34 -25.37 -11.08
CA MET A 201 9.72 -26.68 -11.26
C MET A 201 8.22 -26.51 -11.58
N PRO A 202 7.76 -26.88 -12.80
CA PRO A 202 6.38 -26.66 -13.25
C PRO A 202 5.40 -27.72 -12.69
N GLU A 203 5.34 -27.84 -11.37
CA GLU A 203 4.37 -28.69 -10.67
C GLU A 203 2.97 -28.06 -10.69
N ASP A 204 1.92 -28.88 -10.57
CA ASP A 204 0.52 -28.45 -10.71
C ASP A 204 0.14 -27.28 -9.77
N HIS A 205 0.63 -27.27 -8.52
CA HIS A 205 0.39 -26.16 -7.58
C HIS A 205 1.12 -24.88 -7.99
N ASN A 206 2.34 -24.98 -8.55
CA ASN A 206 3.09 -23.83 -9.05
C ASN A 206 2.40 -23.23 -10.29
N LEU A 207 1.96 -24.08 -11.23
CA LEU A 207 1.23 -23.65 -12.41
C LEU A 207 -0.14 -23.05 -12.05
N ARG A 208 -0.84 -23.62 -11.06
CA ARG A 208 -2.10 -23.08 -10.56
C ARG A 208 -1.91 -21.70 -9.93
N ALA A 209 -0.87 -21.51 -9.13
CA ALA A 209 -0.56 -20.22 -8.52
C ALA A 209 -0.22 -19.15 -9.57
N LEU A 210 0.59 -19.48 -10.58
CA LEU A 210 0.87 -18.57 -11.71
C LEU A 210 -0.38 -18.22 -12.52
N ARG A 211 -1.28 -19.18 -12.73
CA ARG A 211 -2.55 -18.94 -13.43
C ARG A 211 -3.48 -18.00 -12.65
N ILE A 212 -3.51 -18.13 -11.33
CA ILE A 212 -4.26 -17.20 -10.48
C ILE A 212 -3.65 -15.80 -10.60
N GLY A 213 -2.32 -15.70 -10.50
CA GLY A 213 -1.59 -14.43 -10.68
C GLY A 213 -1.85 -13.75 -12.01
N SER A 214 -1.76 -14.46 -13.13
CA SER A 214 -1.96 -13.89 -14.48
C SER A 214 -3.39 -13.47 -14.78
N THR A 215 -4.36 -13.90 -13.97
CA THR A 215 -5.78 -13.53 -14.14
C THR A 215 -6.29 -12.54 -13.09
N ALA A 216 -5.47 -12.21 -12.08
CA ALA A 216 -5.87 -11.39 -10.94
C ALA A 216 -6.40 -10.01 -11.32
N ALA A 217 -5.75 -9.29 -12.24
CA ALA A 217 -6.24 -7.99 -12.70
C ALA A 217 -7.62 -8.07 -13.37
N SER A 218 -7.81 -9.06 -14.26
CA SER A 218 -9.08 -9.24 -14.95
C SER A 218 -10.22 -9.55 -13.98
N GLN A 219 -9.95 -10.39 -12.97
CA GLN A 219 -10.90 -10.74 -11.92
C GLN A 219 -11.17 -9.54 -10.98
N GLY A 220 -10.13 -8.80 -10.59
CA GLY A 220 -10.26 -7.58 -9.78
C GLY A 220 -11.15 -6.54 -10.46
N LEU A 221 -10.95 -6.30 -11.77
CA LEU A 221 -11.79 -5.39 -12.55
C LEU A 221 -13.24 -5.87 -12.67
N GLN A 222 -13.47 -7.18 -12.78
CA GLN A 222 -14.82 -7.75 -12.78
C GLN A 222 -15.53 -7.50 -11.43
N ARG A 223 -14.80 -7.65 -10.31
CA ARG A 223 -15.32 -7.37 -8.96
C ARG A 223 -15.69 -5.89 -8.79
N LEU A 224 -14.86 -4.97 -9.28
CA LEU A 224 -15.17 -3.54 -9.27
C LEU A 224 -16.41 -3.20 -10.10
N LYS A 225 -16.68 -3.94 -11.19
CA LYS A 225 -17.83 -3.73 -12.08
C LYS A 225 -19.13 -4.38 -11.58
N SER A 226 -19.16 -4.86 -10.34
CA SER A 226 -20.36 -5.42 -9.68
C SER A 226 -20.95 -6.66 -10.37
N GLN A 227 -20.12 -7.53 -10.95
CA GLN A 227 -20.54 -8.86 -11.36
C GLN A 227 -20.25 -9.86 -10.25
N SER A 228 -21.28 -10.20 -9.46
CA SER A 228 -21.24 -11.23 -8.43
C SER A 228 -21.16 -12.63 -9.07
N ALA A 229 -19.98 -13.02 -9.55
CA ALA A 229 -19.66 -14.43 -9.63
C ALA A 229 -19.08 -14.82 -8.26
N ALA A 230 -19.68 -15.81 -7.60
CA ALA A 230 -19.06 -16.45 -6.44
C ALA A 230 -17.68 -16.94 -6.87
N ASP A 231 -16.64 -16.28 -6.37
CA ASP A 231 -15.29 -16.43 -6.89
C ASP A 231 -14.47 -17.27 -5.91
N ASP A 232 -14.40 -18.58 -6.21
CA ASP A 232 -13.60 -19.57 -5.47
C ASP A 232 -12.09 -19.24 -5.50
N THR A 233 -11.65 -18.21 -6.24
CA THR A 233 -10.23 -17.84 -6.35
C THR A 233 -9.60 -17.46 -5.01
N ILE A 234 -10.30 -16.73 -4.12
CA ILE A 234 -9.73 -16.42 -2.79
C ILE A 234 -9.58 -17.69 -1.94
N ALA A 235 -10.55 -18.60 -2.01
CA ALA A 235 -10.47 -19.89 -1.32
C ALA A 235 -9.29 -20.73 -1.87
N ALA A 236 -9.08 -20.71 -3.19
CA ALA A 236 -7.93 -21.37 -3.83
C ALA A 236 -6.59 -20.76 -3.39
N ILE A 237 -6.50 -19.43 -3.28
CA ILE A 237 -5.32 -18.72 -2.76
C ILE A 237 -5.03 -19.16 -1.33
N VAL A 238 -6.04 -19.13 -0.45
CA VAL A 238 -5.93 -19.56 0.95
C VAL A 238 -5.45 -21.01 1.05
N GLN A 239 -6.02 -21.91 0.24
CA GLN A 239 -5.62 -23.31 0.20
C GLN A 239 -4.15 -23.49 -0.20
N LEU A 240 -3.70 -22.82 -1.27
CA LEU A 240 -2.31 -22.91 -1.75
C LEU A 240 -1.32 -22.35 -0.71
N PHE A 241 -1.65 -21.25 -0.04
CA PHE A 241 -0.80 -20.75 1.04
C PHE A 241 -0.73 -21.69 2.23
N GLN A 242 -1.85 -22.31 2.63
CA GLN A 242 -1.85 -23.31 3.71
C GLN A 242 -1.01 -24.53 3.36
N GLN A 243 -1.07 -24.99 2.12
CA GLN A 243 -0.24 -26.10 1.62
C GLN A 243 1.26 -25.75 1.63
N HIS A 244 1.62 -24.52 1.24
CA HIS A 244 3.00 -24.04 1.32
C HIS A 244 3.49 -23.87 2.77
N LEU A 245 2.64 -23.37 3.68
CA LEU A 245 2.98 -23.20 5.10
C LEU A 245 3.15 -24.55 5.82
N SER A 246 2.33 -25.55 5.48
CA SER A 246 2.42 -26.90 6.04
C SER A 246 3.55 -27.74 5.44
N GLY A 247 4.17 -27.28 4.34
CA GLY A 247 5.22 -28.02 3.63
C GLY A 247 4.69 -29.18 2.78
N VAL A 248 3.38 -29.31 2.62
CA VAL A 248 2.76 -30.37 1.79
C VAL A 248 3.06 -30.14 0.31
N HIS A 249 2.89 -28.89 -0.15
CA HIS A 249 3.27 -28.47 -1.49
C HIS A 249 4.00 -27.14 -1.39
N GLU A 250 5.32 -27.19 -1.43
CA GLU A 250 6.13 -25.98 -1.37
C GLU A 250 6.06 -25.25 -2.72
N LEU A 251 5.41 -24.08 -2.71
CA LEU A 251 5.43 -23.17 -3.86
C LEU A 251 6.85 -22.67 -4.15
N HIS A 252 7.24 -22.75 -5.42
CA HIS A 252 8.43 -22.06 -5.93
C HIS A 252 8.29 -20.54 -5.72
N SER A 253 9.40 -19.82 -5.52
CA SER A 253 9.41 -18.37 -5.30
C SER A 253 8.51 -17.64 -6.30
N ALA A 254 8.75 -17.75 -7.61
CA ALA A 254 7.92 -17.15 -8.67
C ALA A 254 6.40 -17.41 -8.52
N ALA A 255 6.02 -18.64 -8.14
CA ALA A 255 4.62 -19.01 -7.93
C ALA A 255 4.05 -18.35 -6.66
N LEU A 256 4.83 -18.32 -5.57
CA LEU A 256 4.47 -17.64 -4.33
C LEU A 256 4.28 -16.14 -4.54
N VAL A 257 5.19 -15.49 -5.27
CA VAL A 257 5.14 -14.07 -5.67
C VAL A 257 3.85 -13.75 -6.38
N SER A 258 3.60 -14.52 -7.45
CA SER A 258 2.43 -14.36 -8.30
C SER A 258 1.14 -14.52 -7.50
N LEU A 259 1.11 -15.47 -6.55
CA LEU A 259 -0.03 -15.71 -5.69
C LEU A 259 -0.26 -14.62 -4.64
N VAL A 260 0.80 -14.11 -4.00
CA VAL A 260 0.72 -12.98 -3.05
C VAL A 260 0.23 -11.71 -3.74
N ASN A 261 0.76 -11.44 -4.92
CA ASN A 261 0.34 -10.32 -5.76
C ASN A 261 -1.12 -10.45 -6.22
N ALA A 262 -1.58 -11.66 -6.53
CA ALA A 262 -3.00 -11.92 -6.78
C ALA A 262 -3.86 -11.65 -5.54
N ALA A 263 -3.42 -12.15 -4.38
CA ALA A 263 -4.15 -12.03 -3.12
C ALA A 263 -4.41 -10.56 -2.75
N ILE A 264 -3.38 -9.71 -2.86
CA ILE A 264 -3.54 -8.29 -2.55
C ILE A 264 -4.42 -7.57 -3.58
N LEU A 265 -4.24 -7.83 -4.88
CA LEU A 265 -5.00 -7.16 -5.93
C LEU A 265 -6.50 -7.50 -5.84
N LEU A 266 -6.80 -8.77 -5.61
CA LEU A 266 -8.17 -9.24 -5.39
C LEU A 266 -8.76 -8.70 -4.09
N THR A 267 -7.95 -8.55 -3.04
CA THR A 267 -8.39 -7.94 -1.77
C THR A 267 -8.77 -6.48 -1.95
N VAL A 268 -7.94 -5.69 -2.64
CA VAL A 268 -8.22 -4.28 -2.91
C VAL A 268 -9.52 -4.13 -3.70
N CYS A 269 -9.79 -5.06 -4.62
CA CYS A 269 -10.97 -5.04 -5.48
C CYS A 269 -12.21 -5.76 -4.89
N SER A 270 -12.14 -6.30 -3.66
CA SER A 270 -13.23 -7.08 -3.04
C SER A 270 -13.96 -6.28 -1.96
N PRO A 271 -15.31 -6.37 -1.87
CA PRO A 271 -16.03 -5.73 -0.78
C PRO A 271 -15.75 -6.48 0.52
N CYS A 272 -15.81 -5.78 1.64
CA CYS A 272 -15.38 -6.26 2.96
C CYS A 272 -16.29 -7.36 3.58
N ASP A 273 -17.30 -7.83 2.85
CA ASP A 273 -18.39 -8.68 3.38
C ASP A 273 -18.13 -10.19 3.27
N THR A 274 -17.02 -10.61 2.64
CA THR A 274 -16.65 -12.03 2.58
C THR A 274 -15.72 -12.40 3.74
N ASP A 275 -15.97 -13.53 4.40
CA ASP A 275 -15.12 -14.16 5.43
C ASP A 275 -13.71 -14.51 4.89
N THR A 276 -12.89 -13.50 4.57
CA THR A 276 -11.47 -13.63 4.20
C THR A 276 -10.56 -13.73 5.42
N VAL A 277 -11.16 -13.98 6.59
CA VAL A 277 -10.53 -14.11 7.92
C VAL A 277 -9.24 -14.94 7.95
N PRO A 278 -9.10 -16.07 7.24
CA PRO A 278 -7.83 -16.80 7.28
C PRO A 278 -6.68 -16.06 6.60
N LEU A 279 -6.95 -15.16 5.65
CA LEU A 279 -5.92 -14.57 4.79
C LEU A 279 -4.97 -13.65 5.58
N ALA A 280 -5.46 -12.81 6.49
CA ALA A 280 -4.59 -11.95 7.31
C ALA A 280 -3.61 -12.78 8.17
N SER A 281 -4.12 -13.81 8.84
CA SER A 281 -3.30 -14.70 9.66
C SER A 281 -2.29 -15.47 8.82
N ILE A 282 -2.67 -15.95 7.63
CA ILE A 282 -1.79 -16.64 6.69
C ILE A 282 -0.70 -15.71 6.17
N CYS A 283 -1.04 -14.50 5.76
CA CYS A 283 -0.08 -13.49 5.30
C CYS A 283 0.95 -13.16 6.39
N MET A 284 0.53 -13.03 7.66
CA MET A 284 1.45 -12.82 8.78
C MET A 284 2.33 -14.04 9.07
N GLN A 285 1.84 -15.26 8.88
CA GLN A 285 2.65 -16.46 9.00
C GLN A 285 3.69 -16.59 7.87
N LEU A 286 3.31 -16.23 6.64
CA LEU A 286 4.24 -16.15 5.51
C LEU A 286 5.27 -15.06 5.72
N PHE A 287 4.86 -13.94 6.31
CA PHE A 287 5.76 -12.85 6.68
C PHE A 287 6.79 -13.31 7.72
N ASP A 288 6.36 -14.03 8.75
CA ASP A 288 7.24 -14.63 9.76
C ASP A 288 8.22 -15.65 9.14
N LYS A 289 7.69 -16.60 8.35
CA LYS A 289 8.49 -17.66 7.70
C LYS A 289 9.60 -17.08 6.81
N ASN A 290 9.33 -15.96 6.15
CA ASN A 290 10.24 -15.36 5.19
C ASN A 290 11.00 -14.13 5.72
N LYS A 291 10.92 -13.81 7.02
CA LYS A 291 11.47 -12.58 7.61
C LYS A 291 12.92 -12.27 7.19
N TYR A 292 13.77 -13.28 7.05
CA TYR A 292 15.16 -13.11 6.59
C TYR A 292 15.27 -12.77 5.10
N TRP A 293 14.42 -13.38 4.26
CA TRP A 293 14.34 -13.07 2.84
C TRP A 293 13.70 -11.70 2.60
N LEU A 294 12.80 -11.25 3.47
CA LEU A 294 12.20 -9.92 3.42
C LEU A 294 13.19 -8.78 3.70
N ASN A 295 14.32 -9.05 4.37
CA ASN A 295 15.41 -8.09 4.47
C ASN A 295 16.21 -7.96 3.17
N ILE A 296 16.18 -8.99 2.32
CA ILE A 296 16.87 -9.05 1.02
C ILE A 296 15.95 -8.47 -0.06
N GLU A 297 14.65 -8.78 -0.01
CA GLU A 297 13.65 -8.30 -0.95
C GLU A 297 12.43 -7.70 -0.22
N PRO A 298 12.52 -6.43 0.23
CA PRO A 298 11.51 -5.78 1.07
C PRO A 298 10.11 -5.70 0.46
N LYS A 299 10.03 -5.71 -0.88
CA LYS A 299 8.78 -5.61 -1.64
C LYS A 299 7.79 -6.73 -1.29
N TYR A 300 8.29 -7.93 -1.02
CA TYR A 300 7.45 -9.07 -0.59
C TYR A 300 6.86 -8.85 0.79
N GLY A 301 7.65 -8.29 1.70
CA GLY A 301 7.26 -8.08 3.08
C GLY A 301 6.16 -7.04 3.13
N ILE A 302 6.33 -5.95 2.40
CA ILE A 302 5.29 -4.93 2.25
C ILE A 302 4.03 -5.55 1.67
N THR A 303 4.13 -6.31 0.58
CA THR A 303 2.93 -6.87 -0.09
C THR A 303 2.16 -7.81 0.85
N LEU A 304 2.84 -8.67 1.60
CA LEU A 304 2.20 -9.53 2.60
C LEU A 304 1.58 -8.73 3.75
N ALA A 305 2.31 -7.74 4.30
CA ALA A 305 1.82 -6.92 5.40
C ALA A 305 0.61 -6.07 4.99
N MET A 306 0.65 -5.47 3.80
CA MET A 306 -0.44 -4.71 3.21
C MET A 306 -1.63 -5.61 2.89
N CYS A 307 -1.41 -6.80 2.35
CA CYS A 307 -2.49 -7.76 2.09
C CYS A 307 -3.25 -8.10 3.37
N ALA A 308 -2.55 -8.29 4.50
CA ALA A 308 -3.16 -8.51 5.81
C ALA A 308 -3.86 -7.24 6.35
N LEU A 309 -3.22 -6.07 6.23
CA LEU A 309 -3.77 -4.78 6.65
C LEU A 309 -5.11 -4.45 5.98
N LEU A 310 -5.25 -4.84 4.71
CA LEU A 310 -6.45 -4.66 3.91
C LEU A 310 -7.52 -5.74 4.20
N GLN A 311 -7.40 -6.56 5.26
CA GLN A 311 -8.45 -7.49 5.70
C GLN A 311 -9.23 -7.00 6.94
N ASN A 312 -9.06 -5.74 7.37
CA ASN A 312 -9.78 -5.26 8.55
C ASN A 312 -11.31 -5.36 8.33
N LYS A 313 -11.98 -6.13 9.19
CA LYS A 313 -13.43 -6.38 9.19
C LYS A 313 -14.26 -5.16 9.58
N HIS A 314 -13.68 -4.27 10.38
CA HIS A 314 -14.34 -3.08 10.92
C HIS A 314 -14.08 -1.83 10.08
N ALA A 315 -13.28 -1.95 9.01
CA ALA A 315 -13.11 -0.87 8.05
C ALA A 315 -14.41 -0.71 7.26
N ASP A 316 -15.24 0.28 7.60
CA ASP A 316 -16.39 0.66 6.79
C ASP A 316 -15.88 1.19 5.43
N ARG A 317 -15.77 0.30 4.43
CA ARG A 317 -15.30 0.66 3.08
C ARG A 317 -16.39 1.35 2.26
N GLY A 318 -17.62 1.43 2.79
CA GLY A 318 -18.82 1.81 2.05
C GLY A 318 -19.09 0.87 0.85
N PRO A 319 -20.26 1.01 0.21
CA PRO A 319 -20.51 0.33 -1.07
C PRO A 319 -19.55 0.85 -2.14
N PHE A 320 -19.09 -0.01 -3.06
CA PHE A 320 -18.24 0.40 -4.19
C PHE A 320 -18.85 1.48 -5.09
N ALA A 321 -20.18 1.60 -5.08
CA ALA A 321 -20.91 2.65 -5.78
C ALA A 321 -20.83 4.04 -5.11
N GLY A 322 -20.27 4.13 -3.90
CA GLY A 322 -20.09 5.39 -3.15
C GLY A 322 -18.72 6.03 -3.36
N GLN A 323 -18.66 7.36 -3.37
CA GLN A 323 -17.41 8.14 -3.50
C GLN A 323 -16.34 7.80 -2.43
N ALA A 324 -16.74 7.27 -1.28
CA ALA A 324 -15.83 6.87 -0.21
C ALA A 324 -15.07 5.57 -0.55
N GLY A 325 -15.74 4.58 -1.15
CA GLY A 325 -15.13 3.31 -1.55
C GLY A 325 -14.13 3.48 -2.69
N THR A 326 -14.47 4.29 -3.71
CA THR A 326 -13.55 4.57 -4.82
C THR A 326 -12.30 5.32 -4.37
N ARG A 327 -12.42 6.28 -3.43
CA ARG A 327 -11.27 6.99 -2.85
C ARG A 327 -10.35 6.05 -2.07
N TRP A 328 -10.91 5.11 -1.32
CA TRP A 328 -10.13 4.12 -0.58
C TRP A 328 -9.39 3.16 -1.50
N ILE A 329 -10.06 2.62 -2.54
CA ILE A 329 -9.40 1.76 -3.55
C ILE A 329 -8.22 2.48 -4.20
N HIS A 330 -8.44 3.72 -4.62
CA HIS A 330 -7.40 4.54 -5.25
C HIS A 330 -6.22 4.77 -4.29
N SER A 331 -6.48 5.12 -3.03
CA SER A 331 -5.45 5.26 -2.01
C SER A 331 -4.67 3.96 -1.76
N ALA A 332 -5.35 2.81 -1.74
CA ALA A 332 -4.73 1.50 -1.60
C ALA A 332 -3.82 1.17 -2.80
N LEU A 333 -4.32 1.33 -4.04
CA LEU A 333 -3.54 1.09 -5.25
C LEU A 333 -2.34 2.02 -5.35
N HIS A 334 -2.52 3.31 -5.05
CA HIS A 334 -1.45 4.29 -5.04
C HIS A 334 -0.36 3.93 -4.01
N THR A 335 -0.76 3.57 -2.79
CA THR A 335 0.20 3.15 -1.76
C THR A 335 0.99 1.91 -2.19
N LEU A 336 0.35 0.96 -2.89
CA LEU A 336 1.03 -0.22 -3.40
C LEU A 336 2.03 0.11 -4.52
N LEU A 337 1.66 0.95 -5.48
CA LEU A 337 2.55 1.40 -6.54
C LEU A 337 3.74 2.20 -5.97
N GLU A 338 3.49 3.14 -5.07
CA GLU A 338 4.56 3.93 -4.42
C GLU A 338 5.54 3.04 -3.65
N SER A 339 5.02 2.05 -2.91
CA SER A 339 5.85 1.12 -2.14
C SER A 339 6.77 0.24 -3.00
N ARG A 340 6.51 0.16 -4.31
CA ARG A 340 7.31 -0.61 -5.28
C ARG A 340 8.36 0.25 -5.99
N THR A 341 8.16 1.57 -6.03
CA THR A 341 9.10 2.52 -6.62
C THR A 341 10.22 2.86 -5.63
N THR A 342 11.47 2.52 -5.98
CA THR A 342 12.65 2.52 -5.08
C THR A 342 13.27 3.91 -4.84
N GLY A 343 12.45 4.94 -4.59
CA GLY A 343 12.91 6.33 -4.66
C GLY A 343 13.26 7.03 -3.35
N LYS A 344 12.48 6.83 -2.27
CA LYS A 344 12.49 7.80 -1.15
C LYS A 344 12.28 7.24 0.27
N GLU A 345 11.76 6.04 0.44
CA GLU A 345 11.42 5.49 1.75
C GLU A 345 12.11 4.16 1.98
N ASP A 346 12.34 3.79 3.24
CA ASP A 346 12.80 2.47 3.63
C ASP A 346 11.61 1.50 3.58
N PRO A 347 11.46 0.70 2.50
CA PRO A 347 10.32 -0.20 2.32
C PRO A 347 10.16 -1.19 3.48
N GLY A 348 11.26 -1.54 4.17
CA GLY A 348 11.22 -2.44 5.32
C GLY A 348 10.41 -1.87 6.48
N LYS A 349 10.53 -0.57 6.75
CA LYS A 349 9.82 0.08 7.87
C LYS A 349 8.31 0.10 7.67
N LEU A 350 7.85 0.38 6.46
CA LEU A 350 6.42 0.37 6.14
C LEU A 350 5.79 -1.01 6.39
N ALA A 351 6.50 -2.07 6.02
CA ALA A 351 6.07 -3.44 6.29
C ALA A 351 5.95 -3.75 7.78
N TRP A 352 6.92 -3.29 8.59
CA TRP A 352 6.89 -3.48 10.05
C TRP A 352 5.79 -2.67 10.74
N PHE A 353 5.55 -1.44 10.32
CA PHE A 353 4.42 -0.64 10.80
C PHE A 353 3.09 -1.33 10.52
N ALA A 354 2.89 -1.85 9.30
CA ALA A 354 1.68 -2.58 8.93
C ALA A 354 1.54 -3.89 9.72
N ALA A 355 2.64 -4.62 9.96
CA ALA A 355 2.63 -5.83 10.77
C ALA A 355 2.24 -5.56 12.24
N VAL A 356 2.77 -4.50 12.87
CA VAL A 356 2.35 -4.12 14.23
C VAL A 356 0.89 -3.73 14.27
N GLU A 357 0.41 -2.96 13.31
CA GLU A 357 -1.00 -2.57 13.25
C GLU A 357 -1.92 -3.79 13.19
N VAL A 358 -1.61 -4.76 12.33
CA VAL A 358 -2.37 -6.01 12.17
C VAL A 358 -2.32 -6.86 13.44
N LEU A 359 -1.13 -7.08 13.98
CA LEU A 359 -0.92 -8.00 15.10
C LEU A 359 -1.36 -7.42 16.46
N SER A 360 -1.39 -6.10 16.60
CA SER A 360 -1.86 -5.42 17.83
C SER A 360 -3.37 -5.30 17.89
N ASN A 361 -4.05 -5.44 16.75
CA ASN A 361 -5.51 -5.41 16.64
C ASN A 361 -6.08 -6.77 16.16
N PRO A 362 -5.74 -7.90 16.82
CA PRO A 362 -6.01 -9.25 16.29
C PRO A 362 -7.50 -9.51 16.03
N GLU A 363 -8.41 -8.94 16.83
CA GLU A 363 -9.86 -9.09 16.65
C GLU A 363 -10.34 -8.46 15.33
N ALA A 364 -9.82 -7.28 14.98
CA ALA A 364 -10.17 -6.57 13.75
C ALA A 364 -9.77 -7.34 12.48
N TYR A 365 -8.74 -8.18 12.60
CA TYR A 365 -8.21 -9.02 11.52
C TYR A 365 -8.60 -10.50 11.66
N GLY A 366 -9.36 -10.85 12.70
CA GLY A 366 -9.73 -12.23 13.03
C GLY A 366 -8.55 -13.18 13.26
N ILE A 367 -7.45 -12.66 13.79
CA ILE A 367 -6.26 -13.43 14.18
C ILE A 367 -6.50 -13.99 15.58
N GLN A 368 -6.29 -15.29 15.76
CA GLN A 368 -6.37 -15.95 17.06
C GLN A 368 -5.02 -16.54 17.44
N PHE A 369 -4.32 -15.87 18.36
CA PHE A 369 -2.99 -16.30 18.82
C PHE A 369 -2.95 -17.70 19.45
N SER A 370 -4.09 -18.20 19.95
CA SER A 370 -4.21 -19.58 20.43
C SER A 370 -3.93 -20.61 19.34
N HIS A 371 -4.31 -20.31 18.10
CA HIS A 371 -4.09 -21.18 16.94
C HIS A 371 -2.71 -20.98 16.29
N THR A 372 -2.13 -19.78 16.43
CA THR A 372 -0.86 -19.40 15.81
C THR A 372 0.07 -18.67 16.80
N PRO A 373 0.62 -19.38 17.81
CA PRO A 373 1.40 -18.75 18.88
C PRO A 373 2.68 -18.05 18.36
N LYS A 374 3.23 -18.50 17.23
CA LYS A 374 4.38 -17.87 16.57
C LYS A 374 4.15 -16.39 16.23
N LEU A 375 2.91 -16.01 15.90
CA LEU A 375 2.58 -14.62 15.59
C LEU A 375 2.75 -13.69 16.79
N ARG A 376 2.73 -14.20 18.02
CA ARG A 376 3.06 -13.40 19.22
C ARG A 376 4.53 -13.01 19.24
N HIS A 377 5.43 -13.90 18.84
CA HIS A 377 6.86 -13.59 18.70
C HIS A 377 7.12 -12.62 17.55
N LEU A 378 6.35 -12.73 16.46
CA LEU A 378 6.38 -11.76 15.37
C LEU A 378 5.94 -10.37 15.85
N LEU A 379 4.88 -10.27 16.66
CA LEU A 379 4.45 -9.01 17.27
C LEU A 379 5.58 -8.38 18.08
N THR A 380 6.23 -9.14 18.98
CA THR A 380 7.37 -8.63 19.75
C THR A 380 8.52 -8.18 18.86
N SER A 381 8.82 -8.92 17.79
CA SER A 381 9.81 -8.51 16.80
C SER A 381 9.43 -7.20 16.11
N ALA A 382 8.17 -7.08 15.70
CA ALA A 382 7.67 -5.93 14.97
C ALA A 382 7.65 -4.67 15.86
N MET A 383 7.27 -4.80 17.13
CA MET A 383 7.39 -3.74 18.13
C MET A 383 8.85 -3.30 18.35
N GLY A 384 9.78 -4.27 18.42
CA GLY A 384 11.21 -3.97 18.49
C GLY A 384 11.74 -3.25 17.24
N SER A 385 11.28 -3.62 16.04
CA SER A 385 11.63 -2.92 14.80
C SER A 385 11.09 -1.49 14.77
N ILE A 386 9.85 -1.27 15.24
CA ILE A 386 9.25 0.07 15.31
C ILE A 386 9.91 0.94 16.38
N SER A 387 10.50 0.36 17.42
CA SER A 387 11.21 1.16 18.44
C SER A 387 12.32 2.04 17.86
N SER A 388 12.86 1.70 16.69
CA SER A 388 13.79 2.56 15.94
C SER A 388 13.22 3.90 15.47
N ILE A 389 11.90 4.11 15.48
CA ILE A 389 11.31 5.43 15.21
C ILE A 389 11.82 6.48 16.21
N TRP A 390 12.13 6.04 17.43
CA TRP A 390 12.62 6.90 18.49
C TRP A 390 14.05 7.38 18.24
N ASP A 391 14.81 6.71 17.38
CA ASP A 391 16.16 7.17 16.98
C ASP A 391 16.09 8.53 16.26
N ALA A 392 14.94 8.86 15.66
CA ALA A 392 14.73 10.15 15.01
C ALA A 392 14.49 11.31 16.01
N ILE A 393 14.10 11.00 17.25
CA ILE A 393 13.86 11.98 18.31
C ILE A 393 14.80 11.69 19.49
N PRO A 394 15.94 12.40 19.60
CA PRO A 394 16.89 12.18 20.69
C PRO A 394 16.22 12.33 22.06
N GLY A 395 16.53 11.44 23.00
CA GLY A 395 16.05 11.57 24.39
C GLY A 395 16.58 12.82 25.10
N ASP A 396 17.72 13.36 24.63
CA ASP A 396 18.26 14.63 25.11
C ASP A 396 17.38 15.80 24.60
N PRO A 397 16.79 16.63 25.50
CA PRO A 397 16.01 17.79 25.11
C PRO A 397 16.80 18.87 24.37
N HIS A 398 18.14 18.86 24.43
CA HIS A 398 19.00 19.83 23.75
C HIS A 398 19.45 19.39 22.35
N ALA A 399 19.30 18.11 22.02
CA ALA A 399 19.61 17.61 20.70
C ALA A 399 18.44 17.83 19.73
N ALA A 400 18.77 18.30 18.52
CA ALA A 400 17.79 18.56 17.48
C ALA A 400 17.23 17.23 16.91
N PRO A 401 15.90 17.09 16.74
CA PRO A 401 15.31 15.93 16.08
C PRO A 401 15.71 15.83 14.60
N ASN A 402 15.76 14.62 14.06
CA ASN A 402 15.94 14.40 12.62
C ASN A 402 14.58 14.54 11.92
N GLU A 403 14.24 15.78 11.54
CA GLU A 403 12.92 16.11 10.99
C GLU A 403 12.58 15.32 9.70
N ALA A 404 13.56 15.09 8.81
CA ALA A 404 13.34 14.32 7.60
C ALA A 404 12.97 12.85 7.90
N ALA A 405 13.62 12.24 8.90
CA ALA A 405 13.28 10.89 9.33
C ALA A 405 11.90 10.84 10.01
N ILE A 406 11.57 11.85 10.83
CA ILE A 406 10.26 11.96 11.49
C ILE A 406 9.15 12.11 10.46
N GLU A 407 9.29 13.02 9.48
CA GLU A 407 8.32 13.19 8.41
C GLU A 407 8.12 11.91 7.59
N SER A 408 9.20 11.20 7.28
CA SER A 408 9.10 9.90 6.60
C SER A 408 8.32 8.87 7.42
N HIS A 409 8.55 8.81 8.73
CA HIS A 409 7.81 7.93 9.64
C HIS A 409 6.34 8.33 9.77
N LEU A 410 6.04 9.62 9.94
CA LEU A 410 4.68 10.14 10.01
C LEU A 410 3.91 9.89 8.71
N ASN A 411 4.54 10.05 7.54
CA ASN A 411 3.92 9.71 6.25
C ASN A 411 3.61 8.21 6.15
N SER A 412 4.54 7.35 6.58
CA SER A 412 4.33 5.90 6.60
C SER A 412 3.15 5.51 7.51
N LEU A 413 3.09 6.09 8.72
CA LEU A 413 1.98 5.89 9.65
C LEU A 413 0.66 6.41 9.06
N GLN A 414 0.65 7.60 8.46
CA GLN A 414 -0.54 8.18 7.86
C GLN A 414 -1.11 7.26 6.78
N ARG A 415 -0.27 6.70 5.90
CA ARG A 415 -0.68 5.71 4.90
C ARG A 415 -1.33 4.48 5.55
N ILE A 416 -0.67 3.91 6.57
CA ILE A 416 -1.14 2.70 7.23
C ILE A 416 -2.49 2.91 7.92
N TYR A 417 -2.65 3.97 8.71
CA TYR A 417 -3.91 4.20 9.41
C TYR A 417 -5.04 4.70 8.50
N THR A 418 -4.70 5.33 7.38
CA THR A 418 -5.69 5.64 6.32
C THR A 418 -6.26 4.37 5.70
N LEU A 419 -5.42 3.34 5.53
CA LEU A 419 -5.83 2.05 4.97
C LEU A 419 -6.48 1.13 5.99
N SER A 420 -5.92 1.04 7.20
CA SER A 420 -6.37 0.14 8.26
C SER A 420 -7.75 0.57 8.77
N ARG A 421 -8.00 1.87 8.95
CA ARG A 421 -9.23 2.42 9.58
C ARG A 421 -9.55 1.83 10.96
N THR A 422 -8.60 1.20 11.65
CA THR A 422 -8.81 0.73 13.03
C THR A 422 -8.89 1.92 13.99
N GLY A 423 -8.03 2.91 13.80
CA GLY A 423 -7.84 4.04 14.71
C GLY A 423 -7.33 3.62 16.10
N ALA A 424 -6.71 2.45 16.27
CA ALA A 424 -6.23 1.98 17.57
C ALA A 424 -4.71 1.70 17.52
N PRO A 425 -3.88 2.76 17.54
CA PRO A 425 -2.43 2.58 17.52
C PRO A 425 -1.92 1.95 18.83
N VAL A 426 -0.79 1.26 18.75
CA VAL A 426 0.00 0.90 19.93
C VAL A 426 0.53 2.15 20.64
N ALA A 427 0.84 2.02 21.93
CA ALA A 427 1.29 3.12 22.77
C ALA A 427 2.51 3.85 22.17
N GLU A 428 3.49 3.11 21.67
CA GLU A 428 4.72 3.65 21.08
C GLU A 428 4.42 4.56 19.88
N VAL A 429 3.49 4.16 19.02
CA VAL A 429 3.09 4.96 17.85
C VAL A 429 2.34 6.22 18.27
N TYR A 430 1.39 6.10 19.20
CA TYR A 430 0.66 7.27 19.69
C TYR A 430 1.60 8.28 20.36
N MET A 431 2.48 7.81 21.25
CA MET A 431 3.43 8.68 21.95
C MET A 431 4.44 9.30 21.01
N PHE A 432 4.88 8.58 19.97
CA PHE A 432 5.76 9.12 18.94
C PHE A 432 5.13 10.31 18.21
N VAL A 433 3.85 10.20 17.86
CA VAL A 433 3.11 11.31 17.23
C VAL A 433 2.96 12.50 18.18
N VAL A 434 2.66 12.25 19.47
CA VAL A 434 2.57 13.30 20.48
C VAL A 434 3.91 14.02 20.68
N GLU A 435 5.01 13.28 20.84
CA GLU A 435 6.33 13.89 21.02
C GLU A 435 6.77 14.65 19.76
N SER A 436 6.50 14.10 18.57
CA SER A 436 6.79 14.74 17.28
C SER A 436 6.07 16.08 17.16
N MET A 437 4.78 16.13 17.50
CA MET A 437 3.99 17.37 17.48
C MET A 437 4.61 18.45 18.39
N CYS A 438 5.16 18.06 19.53
CA CYS A 438 5.74 18.98 20.52
C CYS A 438 7.16 19.44 20.19
N ARG A 439 7.95 18.65 19.44
CA ARG A 439 9.40 18.88 19.27
C ARG A 439 9.81 19.29 17.86
N VAL A 440 9.04 18.97 16.83
CA VAL A 440 9.40 19.25 15.44
C VAL A 440 9.09 20.70 15.09
N SER A 441 9.95 21.34 14.31
CA SER A 441 9.74 22.70 13.81
C SER A 441 8.92 22.72 12.51
N SER A 442 9.10 21.72 11.64
CA SER A 442 8.35 21.56 10.39
C SER A 442 6.83 21.62 10.56
N ASP A 443 6.19 22.51 9.80
CA ASP A 443 4.74 22.65 9.75
C ASP A 443 4.07 21.45 9.07
N HIS A 444 4.75 20.83 8.09
CA HIS A 444 4.24 19.64 7.42
C HIS A 444 4.18 18.44 8.39
N ALA A 445 5.23 18.25 9.19
CA ALA A 445 5.23 17.22 10.24
C ALA A 445 4.11 17.43 11.26
N LYS A 446 3.84 18.67 11.66
CA LYS A 446 2.73 19.02 12.57
C LYS A 446 1.36 18.76 11.94
N GLU A 447 1.20 19.05 10.65
CA GLU A 447 0.00 18.71 9.89
C GLU A 447 -0.23 17.19 9.87
N LEU A 448 0.81 16.40 9.59
CA LEU A 448 0.73 14.94 9.65
C LEU A 448 0.36 14.45 11.05
N CYS A 449 0.97 15.00 12.10
CA CYS A 449 0.61 14.68 13.48
C CYS A 449 -0.87 14.98 13.77
N GLY A 450 -1.36 16.16 13.36
CA GLY A 450 -2.74 16.57 13.52
C GLY A 450 -3.74 15.65 12.82
N ASN A 451 -3.42 15.22 11.60
CA ASN A 451 -4.21 14.24 10.86
C ASN A 451 -4.24 12.88 11.57
N LEU A 452 -3.08 12.37 12.02
CA LEU A 452 -2.97 11.10 12.73
C LEU A 452 -3.80 11.10 14.03
N VAL A 453 -3.58 12.05 14.93
CA VAL A 453 -4.31 12.11 16.21
C VAL A 453 -5.81 12.32 16.03
N SER A 454 -6.23 12.97 14.93
CA SER A 454 -7.64 13.11 14.57
C SER A 454 -8.30 11.77 14.22
N THR A 455 -7.53 10.78 13.76
CA THR A 455 -8.01 9.43 13.40
C THR A 455 -7.80 8.39 14.51
N PHE A 456 -6.96 8.68 15.50
CA PHE A 456 -6.68 7.77 16.61
C PHE A 456 -7.73 7.84 17.71
N ARG A 457 -8.10 6.70 18.29
CA ARG A 457 -8.75 6.59 19.59
C ARG A 457 -7.86 7.23 20.64
N PHE A 458 -8.48 7.81 21.67
CA PHE A 458 -7.70 8.25 22.82
C PHE A 458 -7.15 7.01 23.52
N LEU A 459 -5.91 7.13 24.00
CA LEU A 459 -5.21 6.04 24.68
C LEU A 459 -6.06 5.46 25.81
N SER A 460 -5.88 4.17 26.05
CA SER A 460 -6.34 3.50 27.26
C SER A 460 -5.14 3.29 28.20
N LEU A 461 -5.40 3.19 29.52
CA LEU A 461 -4.33 2.95 30.48
C LEU A 461 -3.78 1.51 30.29
N SER A 462 -2.50 1.41 29.95
CA SER A 462 -1.75 0.15 29.86
C SER A 462 -0.35 0.29 30.44
N THR A 463 0.29 -0.83 30.78
CA THR A 463 1.66 -0.85 31.30
C THR A 463 2.64 -0.25 30.28
N GLU A 464 2.49 -0.60 29.00
CA GLU A 464 3.33 -0.12 27.90
C GLU A 464 3.22 1.40 27.74
N MET A 465 2.00 1.95 27.87
CA MET A 465 1.77 3.39 27.83
C MET A 465 2.53 4.10 28.97
N VAL A 466 2.40 3.61 30.20
CA VAL A 466 3.02 4.23 31.38
C VAL A 466 4.55 4.14 31.32
N GLU A 467 5.09 3.02 30.85
CA GLU A 467 6.52 2.82 30.63
C GLU A 467 7.05 3.74 29.53
N CYS A 468 6.33 3.88 28.42
CA CYS A 468 6.70 4.78 27.33
C CYS A 468 6.72 6.25 27.80
N LEU A 469 5.69 6.70 28.54
CA LEU A 469 5.63 8.04 29.12
C LEU A 469 6.82 8.31 30.06
N ALA A 470 7.17 7.34 30.91
CA ALA A 470 8.28 7.46 31.84
C ALA A 470 9.62 7.51 31.11
N HIS A 471 9.83 6.57 30.18
CA HIS A 471 11.09 6.43 29.43
C HIS A 471 11.40 7.67 28.59
N ARG A 472 10.37 8.27 27.98
CA ARG A 472 10.49 9.48 27.15
C ARG A 472 10.32 10.77 27.94
N ASN A 473 10.00 10.68 29.23
CA ASN A 473 9.70 11.83 30.09
C ASN A 473 8.64 12.78 29.47
N LEU A 474 7.62 12.20 28.83
CA LEU A 474 6.74 12.93 27.91
C LEU A 474 5.86 13.95 28.64
N VAL A 475 5.49 13.69 29.90
CA VAL A 475 4.76 14.68 30.72
C VAL A 475 5.55 15.97 30.84
N ASN A 476 6.87 15.91 31.06
CA ASN A 476 7.72 17.10 31.11
C ASN A 476 7.82 17.80 29.76
N VAL A 477 7.83 17.06 28.66
CA VAL A 477 7.79 17.64 27.30
C VAL A 477 6.49 18.43 27.13
N LEU A 478 5.34 17.85 27.46
CA LEU A 478 4.03 18.51 27.40
C LEU A 478 3.97 19.77 28.28
N VAL A 479 4.48 19.68 29.52
CA VAL A 479 4.53 20.82 30.45
C VAL A 479 5.39 21.96 29.89
N LYS A 480 6.54 21.66 29.26
CA LYS A 480 7.36 22.68 28.59
C LYS A 480 6.62 23.30 27.40
N THR A 481 5.88 22.50 26.63
CA THR A 481 5.08 22.98 25.49
C THR A 481 3.95 23.93 25.91
N LEU A 482 3.52 23.93 27.18
CA LEU A 482 2.54 24.91 27.69
C LEU A 482 3.04 26.36 27.62
N SER A 483 4.35 26.58 27.60
CA SER A 483 4.97 27.90 27.51
C SER A 483 5.40 28.27 26.07
N HIS A 484 5.02 27.46 25.08
CA HIS A 484 5.40 27.66 23.68
C HIS A 484 4.66 28.86 23.05
N GLU A 485 5.28 29.60 22.14
CA GLU A 485 4.66 30.80 21.52
C GLU A 485 3.39 30.49 20.71
N SER A 486 3.39 29.35 20.00
CA SER A 486 2.20 28.85 19.27
C SER A 486 1.07 28.41 20.19
N LYS A 487 -0.08 29.10 20.07
CA LYS A 487 -1.34 28.75 20.77
C LYS A 487 -1.85 27.35 20.40
N ILE A 488 -1.61 26.88 19.18
CA ILE A 488 -2.00 25.54 18.72
C ILE A 488 -1.24 24.47 19.52
N LEU A 489 0.07 24.65 19.71
CA LEU A 489 0.89 23.73 20.49
C LEU A 489 0.55 23.78 21.98
N GLN A 490 0.26 24.97 22.52
CA GLN A 490 -0.27 25.09 23.88
C GLN A 490 -1.59 24.32 24.03
N PHE A 491 -2.55 24.53 23.11
CA PHE A 491 -3.84 23.83 23.13
C PHE A 491 -3.66 22.31 23.06
N PHE A 492 -2.79 21.83 22.16
CA PHE A 492 -2.47 20.42 22.02
C PHE A 492 -1.90 19.85 23.31
N ALA A 493 -0.94 20.53 23.94
CA ALA A 493 -0.33 20.09 25.20
C ALA A 493 -1.35 20.06 26.36
N ILE A 494 -2.19 21.09 26.49
CA ILE A 494 -3.29 21.11 27.47
C ILE A 494 -4.25 19.94 27.23
N SER A 495 -4.56 19.66 25.95
CA SER A 495 -5.44 18.56 25.57
C SER A 495 -4.85 17.22 26.02
N GLN A 496 -3.58 16.93 25.71
CA GLN A 496 -2.94 15.68 26.10
C GLN A 496 -2.85 15.54 27.62
N LEU A 497 -2.50 16.60 28.36
CA LEU A 497 -2.50 16.58 29.83
C LEU A 497 -3.91 16.33 30.39
N TRP A 498 -4.94 16.95 29.80
CA TRP A 498 -6.33 16.72 30.20
C TRP A 498 -6.75 15.26 29.95
N LEU A 499 -6.40 14.68 28.80
CA LEU A 499 -6.66 13.28 28.47
C LEU A 499 -5.98 12.33 29.49
N LEU A 500 -4.71 12.59 29.86
CA LEU A 500 -3.98 11.79 30.86
C LEU A 500 -4.60 11.89 32.27
N HIS A 501 -5.02 13.08 32.70
CA HIS A 501 -5.72 13.24 33.97
C HIS A 501 -7.10 12.58 33.96
N THR A 502 -7.80 12.60 32.83
CA THR A 502 -9.08 11.92 32.65
C THR A 502 -8.90 10.41 32.75
N LEU A 503 -7.89 9.85 32.10
CA LEU A 503 -7.52 8.44 32.21
C LEU A 503 -7.26 8.00 33.65
N TYR A 504 -6.50 8.80 34.42
CA TYR A 504 -6.25 8.50 35.82
C TYR A 504 -7.54 8.46 36.67
N LEU A 505 -8.45 9.42 36.44
CA LEU A 505 -9.68 9.55 37.24
C LEU A 505 -10.76 8.52 36.87
N ASP A 506 -10.89 8.18 35.59
CA ASP A 506 -11.96 7.31 35.11
C ASP A 506 -11.58 5.81 35.18
N PHE A 507 -10.33 5.47 35.54
CA PHE A 507 -9.88 4.08 35.68
C PHE A 507 -10.29 3.44 37.01
N HIS A 508 -11.23 2.49 36.94
CA HIS A 508 -11.85 1.82 38.10
C HIS A 508 -11.48 0.34 38.28
N SER A 509 -10.65 -0.27 37.43
CA SER A 509 -10.32 -1.71 37.58
C SER A 509 -9.14 -2.17 36.74
N GLY A 510 -8.10 -2.72 37.38
CA GLY A 510 -7.18 -3.65 36.73
C GLY A 510 -5.76 -3.68 37.29
N CYS A 511 -5.08 -2.53 37.33
CA CYS A 511 -3.66 -2.43 37.71
C CYS A 511 -3.40 -1.12 38.49
N GLU A 512 -3.58 -1.15 39.82
CA GLU A 512 -3.29 0.01 40.69
C GLU A 512 -1.84 0.48 40.55
N ILE A 513 -0.90 -0.43 40.25
CA ILE A 513 0.53 -0.11 40.05
C ILE A 513 0.73 0.88 38.89
N ASP A 514 0.08 0.65 37.74
CA ASP A 514 0.23 1.53 36.58
C ASP A 514 -0.47 2.88 36.81
N LYS A 515 -1.57 2.87 37.57
CA LYS A 515 -2.27 4.08 38.00
C LYS A 515 -1.41 4.93 38.94
N ASP A 516 -0.73 4.31 39.90
CA ASP A 516 0.21 4.97 40.82
C ASP A 516 1.43 5.54 40.09
N LYS A 517 2.00 4.77 39.15
CA LYS A 517 3.10 5.26 38.31
C LYS A 517 2.68 6.45 37.44
N LEU A 518 1.48 6.41 36.85
CA LEU A 518 0.95 7.54 36.07
C LEU A 518 0.74 8.76 36.98
N LEU A 519 0.19 8.55 38.18
CA LEU A 519 0.03 9.58 39.19
C LEU A 519 1.36 10.26 39.53
N ASP A 520 2.42 9.48 39.76
CA ASP A 520 3.74 10.02 40.08
C ASP A 520 4.31 10.88 38.96
N GLN A 521 4.08 10.50 37.70
CA GLN A 521 4.46 11.31 36.55
C GLN A 521 3.63 12.60 36.44
N LEU A 522 2.32 12.53 36.69
CA LEU A 522 1.42 13.69 36.62
C LEU A 522 1.64 14.69 37.75
N LYS A 523 2.16 14.28 38.92
CA LYS A 523 2.48 15.20 40.03
C LYS A 523 3.44 16.32 39.62
N VAL A 524 4.29 16.07 38.63
CA VAL A 524 5.20 17.07 38.05
C VAL A 524 4.42 18.28 37.52
N TYR A 525 3.19 18.08 37.05
CA TYR A 525 2.25 19.12 36.71
C TYR A 525 1.21 19.31 37.82
N SER A 526 1.55 20.13 38.82
CA SER A 526 0.61 20.60 39.84
C SER A 526 0.47 22.12 39.76
N PRO A 527 -0.48 22.66 38.99
CA PRO A 527 -0.73 24.10 38.98
C PRO A 527 -1.11 24.55 40.39
N GLY A 528 -0.18 25.20 41.10
CA GLY A 528 -0.44 25.79 42.42
C GLY A 528 -0.15 24.94 43.66
N GLY A 529 0.62 23.86 43.58
CA GLY A 529 1.15 23.14 44.75
C GLY A 529 0.08 22.50 45.66
N GLY A 530 -0.20 21.21 45.45
CA GLY A 530 -1.08 20.43 46.33
C GLY A 530 -2.56 20.37 45.92
N GLN A 531 -2.92 20.79 44.70
CA GLN A 531 -4.27 20.61 44.17
C GLN A 531 -4.60 19.13 43.97
N VAL A 532 -5.84 18.75 44.31
CA VAL A 532 -6.38 17.42 44.04
C VAL A 532 -6.51 17.26 42.52
N ILE A 533 -6.13 16.11 41.96
CA ILE A 533 -6.12 15.88 40.50
C ILE A 533 -7.44 16.23 39.79
N GLY A 534 -8.57 16.03 40.46
CA GLY A 534 -9.88 16.47 39.94
C GLY A 534 -9.93 17.97 39.63
N GLN A 535 -9.34 18.81 40.48
CA GLN A 535 -9.27 20.26 40.28
C GLN A 535 -8.37 20.62 39.10
N VAL A 536 -7.23 19.92 38.94
CA VAL A 536 -6.32 20.11 37.81
C VAL A 536 -7.03 19.76 36.50
N ARG A 537 -7.78 18.65 36.43
CA ARG A 537 -8.58 18.29 35.26
C ARG A 537 -9.62 19.38 34.92
N CYS A 538 -10.35 19.87 35.92
CA CYS A 538 -11.34 20.94 35.70
C CYS A 538 -10.69 22.22 35.16
N HIS A 539 -9.58 22.65 35.75
CA HIS A 539 -8.83 23.82 35.31
C HIS A 539 -8.32 23.69 33.87
N LEU A 540 -7.79 22.52 33.50
CA LEU A 540 -7.36 22.24 32.12
C LEU A 540 -8.56 22.29 31.15
N GLY A 541 -9.72 21.74 31.53
CA GLY A 541 -10.93 21.77 30.73
C GLY A 541 -11.42 23.20 30.44
N GLU A 542 -11.48 24.05 31.47
CA GLU A 542 -11.85 25.48 31.31
C GLU A 542 -10.88 26.24 30.40
N ARG A 543 -9.58 25.94 30.49
CA ARG A 543 -8.57 26.52 29.59
C ARG A 543 -8.77 26.07 28.15
N LEU A 544 -9.09 24.80 27.90
CA LEU A 544 -9.38 24.29 26.55
C LEU A 544 -10.56 25.01 25.92
N GLU A 545 -11.67 25.13 26.64
CA GLU A 545 -12.86 25.84 26.15
C GLU A 545 -12.54 27.30 25.83
N THR A 546 -11.84 28.00 26.71
CA THR A 546 -11.46 29.41 26.51
C THR A 546 -10.56 29.57 25.28
N MET A 547 -9.59 28.68 25.09
CA MET A 547 -8.65 28.73 23.96
C MET A 547 -9.32 28.35 22.63
N ALA A 548 -10.24 27.39 22.64
CA ALA A 548 -10.92 26.92 21.43
C ALA A 548 -11.68 28.05 20.71
N HIS A 549 -12.38 28.91 21.47
CA HIS A 549 -13.08 30.08 20.93
C HIS A 549 -12.15 31.05 20.20
N GLY A 550 -10.88 31.13 20.62
CA GLY A 550 -9.87 32.00 20.01
C GLY A 550 -9.10 31.37 18.85
N LEU A 551 -9.26 30.07 18.59
CA LEU A 551 -8.48 29.31 17.61
C LEU A 551 -9.27 28.90 16.37
N GLU A 552 -10.58 29.14 16.31
CA GLU A 552 -11.49 28.56 15.32
C GLU A 552 -11.07 28.77 13.85
N SER A 553 -10.43 29.90 13.52
CA SER A 553 -9.93 30.20 12.18
C SER A 553 -8.59 29.55 11.84
N GLU A 554 -7.86 29.02 12.83
CA GLU A 554 -6.47 28.54 12.72
C GLU A 554 -6.33 27.02 12.97
N LEU A 555 -7.43 26.31 13.24
CA LEU A 555 -7.39 24.91 13.67
C LEU A 555 -6.85 23.93 12.61
N GLY A 556 -6.99 24.24 11.32
CA GLY A 556 -6.44 23.44 10.21
C GLY A 556 -6.66 21.91 10.39
N PRO A 557 -5.61 21.09 10.21
CA PRO A 557 -5.65 19.62 10.38
C PRO A 557 -6.02 19.13 11.79
N LEU A 558 -5.88 19.98 12.82
CA LEU A 558 -6.20 19.66 14.22
C LEU A 558 -7.66 19.94 14.58
N GLY A 559 -8.47 20.45 13.65
CA GLY A 559 -9.87 20.79 13.93
C GLY A 559 -10.68 19.61 14.43
N VAL A 560 -10.60 18.46 13.75
CA VAL A 560 -11.32 17.24 14.15
C VAL A 560 -10.87 16.78 15.54
N TYR A 561 -9.57 16.66 15.78
CA TYR A 561 -9.02 16.33 17.10
C TYR A 561 -9.52 17.29 18.20
N THR A 562 -9.51 18.59 17.93
CA THR A 562 -9.95 19.63 18.87
C THR A 562 -11.40 19.43 19.28
N TYR A 563 -12.31 19.27 18.32
CA TYR A 563 -13.71 19.05 18.64
C TYR A 563 -13.97 17.71 19.36
N ARG A 564 -13.18 16.66 19.09
CA ARG A 564 -13.25 15.38 19.82
C ARG A 564 -12.83 15.53 21.29
N VAL A 565 -11.79 16.32 21.56
CA VAL A 565 -11.37 16.63 22.94
C VAL A 565 -12.43 17.46 23.64
N LEU A 566 -12.95 18.52 23.01
CA LEU A 566 -14.00 19.37 23.59
C LEU A 566 -15.28 18.58 23.86
N GLU A 567 -15.68 17.67 22.98
CA GLU A 567 -16.78 16.75 23.22
C GLU A 567 -16.58 15.98 24.53
N SER A 568 -15.37 15.46 24.76
CA SER A 568 -15.02 14.72 25.97
C SER A 568 -15.03 15.60 27.21
N VAL A 569 -14.55 16.85 27.11
CA VAL A 569 -14.58 17.83 28.20
C VAL A 569 -16.02 18.16 28.62
N LEU A 570 -16.91 18.43 27.66
CA LEU A 570 -18.32 18.73 27.93
C LEU A 570 -19.05 17.53 28.55
N GLN A 571 -18.76 16.30 28.09
CA GLN A 571 -19.30 15.08 28.71
C GLN A 571 -18.83 14.92 30.15
N ALA A 572 -17.54 15.14 30.42
CA ALA A 572 -16.97 15.01 31.77
C ALA A 572 -17.54 16.05 32.75
N LYS A 573 -17.95 17.23 32.26
CA LYS A 573 -18.65 18.26 33.04
C LYS A 573 -20.14 17.97 33.26
N GLY A 574 -20.72 17.01 32.53
CA GLY A 574 -22.16 16.76 32.54
C GLY A 574 -22.98 17.88 31.88
N CYS A 575 -22.38 18.61 30.92
CA CYS A 575 -23.08 19.68 30.21
C CYS A 575 -24.26 19.11 29.40
N PRO A 576 -25.46 19.71 29.47
CA PRO A 576 -26.62 19.21 28.73
C PRO A 576 -26.39 19.32 27.22
N THR A 577 -26.80 18.29 26.47
CA THR A 577 -26.64 18.21 25.02
C THR A 577 -27.40 19.29 24.25
N SER A 578 -28.27 20.06 24.92
CA SER A 578 -29.00 21.20 24.36
C SER A 578 -28.20 22.50 24.33
N ALA A 579 -26.97 22.54 24.87
CA ALA A 579 -26.15 23.75 24.83
C ALA A 579 -25.66 24.04 23.39
N PRO A 580 -25.52 25.31 22.98
CA PRO A 580 -25.14 25.67 21.59
C PRO A 580 -23.75 25.14 21.19
N GLU A 581 -22.87 24.94 22.16
CA GLU A 581 -21.53 24.36 21.98
C GLU A 581 -21.61 22.92 21.42
N TRP A 582 -22.63 22.16 21.83
CA TRP A 582 -22.85 20.81 21.35
C TRP A 582 -23.25 20.78 19.87
N GLU A 583 -24.11 21.68 19.42
CA GLU A 583 -24.53 21.73 18.01
C GLU A 583 -23.34 21.94 17.08
N LYS A 584 -22.41 22.82 17.48
CA LYS A 584 -21.17 23.07 16.75
C LYS A 584 -20.28 21.84 16.70
N ILE A 585 -20.05 21.19 17.84
CA ILE A 585 -19.24 19.97 17.94
C ILE A 585 -19.86 18.84 17.11
N GLN A 586 -21.17 18.64 17.20
CA GLN A 586 -21.88 17.61 16.44
C GLN A 586 -21.77 17.85 14.94
N THR A 587 -21.88 19.11 14.50
CA THR A 587 -21.71 19.48 13.09
C THR A 587 -20.29 19.23 12.61
N ALA A 588 -19.28 19.61 13.40
CA ALA A 588 -17.88 19.42 13.04
C ALA A 588 -17.43 17.95 13.04
N LEU A 589 -18.12 17.09 13.79
CA LEU A 589 -17.81 15.66 13.95
C LEU A 589 -18.80 14.73 13.21
N VAL A 590 -19.56 15.25 12.24
CA VAL A 590 -20.60 14.50 11.53
C VAL A 590 -20.05 13.26 10.81
N ASP A 591 -18.87 13.40 10.20
CA ASP A 591 -18.20 12.32 9.45
C ASP A 591 -17.26 11.48 10.33
N VAL A 592 -17.19 11.75 11.63
CA VAL A 592 -16.30 11.04 12.56
C VAL A 592 -17.02 9.83 13.17
N PRO A 593 -16.49 8.60 13.04
CA PRO A 593 -17.08 7.41 13.60
C PRO A 593 -17.34 7.53 15.10
N HIS A 594 -18.50 7.05 15.57
CA HIS A 594 -18.86 7.08 17.01
C HIS A 594 -17.81 6.42 17.91
N SER A 595 -17.07 5.42 17.42
CA SER A 595 -15.99 4.77 18.20
C SER A 595 -14.80 5.67 18.50
N LEU A 596 -14.70 6.85 17.86
CA LEU A 596 -13.68 7.87 18.08
C LEU A 596 -14.21 9.06 18.88
N ARG A 597 -15.49 9.07 19.27
CA ARG A 597 -16.19 10.24 19.83
C ARG A 597 -16.43 10.14 21.33
N GLY A 598 -16.39 11.30 21.98
CA GLY A 598 -16.61 11.46 23.43
C GLY A 598 -15.71 10.61 24.34
N LEU A 599 -16.10 10.50 25.60
CA LEU A 599 -15.44 9.70 26.63
C LEU A 599 -15.47 8.19 26.31
N GLY A 600 -16.41 7.74 25.47
CA GLY A 600 -16.44 6.36 24.96
C GLY A 600 -15.24 6.00 24.10
N SER A 601 -14.51 6.99 23.58
CA SER A 601 -13.33 6.78 22.73
C SER A 601 -12.07 6.37 23.48
N PHE A 602 -12.02 6.49 24.81
CA PHE A 602 -10.89 6.03 25.66
C PHE A 602 -10.82 4.50 25.79
N THR A 603 -11.76 3.76 25.20
CA THR A 603 -11.92 2.30 25.21
C THR A 603 -11.80 1.62 26.59
N ARG A 604 -12.95 1.13 27.07
CA ARG A 604 -13.08 -0.23 27.59
C ARG A 604 -13.68 -1.09 26.47
N LEU A 605 -13.14 -2.30 26.24
CA LEU A 605 -13.96 -3.41 25.72
C LEU A 605 -15.15 -3.59 26.68
N PRO A 606 -16.36 -3.93 26.19
CA PRO A 606 -17.48 -4.23 27.08
C PRO A 606 -17.01 -5.24 28.12
N VAL A 607 -17.21 -4.88 29.39
CA VAL A 607 -17.18 -5.81 30.51
C VAL A 607 -17.90 -7.05 30.02
N ARG A 608 -17.21 -8.20 30.01
CA ARG A 608 -17.85 -9.51 29.86
C ARG A 608 -19.17 -9.40 30.59
N SER A 609 -20.29 -9.55 29.88
CA SER A 609 -21.46 -10.13 30.51
C SER A 609 -20.88 -11.31 31.26
N SER A 610 -20.89 -11.25 32.59
CA SER A 610 -20.48 -12.39 33.38
C SER A 610 -21.20 -13.56 32.73
N PRO A 611 -20.53 -14.68 32.42
CA PRO A 611 -21.31 -15.88 32.26
C PRO A 611 -22.07 -15.96 33.58
N ILE A 612 -23.38 -15.71 33.52
CA ILE A 612 -24.26 -16.35 34.47
C ILE A 612 -23.83 -17.79 34.32
N LEU A 613 -23.10 -18.27 35.33
CA LEU A 613 -22.96 -19.67 35.61
C LEU A 613 -24.40 -20.15 35.83
N ALA A 614 -25.12 -20.35 34.73
CA ALA A 614 -26.05 -21.44 34.63
C ALA A 614 -25.14 -22.65 34.75
N PHE A 615 -24.93 -23.07 36.00
CA PHE A 615 -24.47 -24.40 36.29
C PHE A 615 -25.32 -25.31 35.41
N PRO A 616 -24.74 -26.12 34.52
CA PRO A 616 -25.49 -27.25 33.99
C PRO A 616 -25.94 -28.03 35.21
N GLU A 617 -27.24 -28.30 35.31
CA GLU A 617 -27.80 -29.17 36.33
C GLU A 617 -26.88 -30.37 36.47
N ALA A 618 -26.31 -30.54 37.68
CA ALA A 618 -25.49 -31.68 37.99
C ALA A 618 -26.30 -32.94 37.59
N PRO A 619 -25.71 -33.89 36.86
CA PRO A 619 -26.38 -35.16 36.63
C PRO A 619 -26.71 -35.78 37.99
N PRO A 620 -27.88 -36.43 38.16
CA PRO A 620 -28.30 -36.95 39.45
C PRO A 620 -27.22 -37.86 40.01
N TYR A 621 -26.77 -37.55 41.22
CA TYR A 621 -25.83 -38.34 42.01
C TYR A 621 -26.27 -39.81 42.02
N ILE A 622 -25.46 -40.68 41.43
CA ILE A 622 -25.50 -42.12 41.73
C ILE A 622 -24.86 -42.26 43.11
N SER A 623 -25.68 -42.39 44.15
CA SER A 623 -25.21 -42.76 45.49
C SER A 623 -24.79 -44.23 45.47
N ILE A 624 -23.48 -44.50 45.44
CA ILE A 624 -22.94 -45.84 45.68
C ILE A 624 -22.83 -46.02 47.19
N THR A 625 -23.77 -46.77 47.77
CA THR A 625 -23.73 -47.20 49.17
C THR A 625 -22.77 -48.38 49.28
N ILE A 626 -21.60 -48.18 49.88
CA ILE A 626 -20.69 -49.27 50.22
C ILE A 626 -21.13 -49.82 51.59
N ASN A 627 -21.87 -50.92 51.59
CA ASN A 627 -22.14 -51.68 52.81
C ASN A 627 -20.86 -52.40 53.23
N ARG A 628 -20.31 -52.03 54.39
CA ARG A 628 -19.30 -52.86 55.07
C ARG A 628 -20.00 -54.14 55.57
N PRO A 629 -19.44 -55.33 55.34
CA PRO A 629 -19.93 -56.54 55.98
C PRO A 629 -19.60 -56.49 57.47
N GLU A 630 -20.60 -56.77 58.30
CA GLU A 630 -20.43 -57.06 59.72
C GLU A 630 -19.60 -58.34 59.88
N VAL A 631 -18.39 -58.21 60.44
CA VAL A 631 -17.78 -59.13 61.41
C VAL A 631 -16.86 -58.33 62.32
#